data_AF-A0A493TSE4-F1
#
_entry.id   AF-A0A493TSE4-F1
#
_cell.length_a   1.000
_cell.length_b   1.000
_cell.length_c   1.000
_cell.angle_alpha   90.00
_cell.angle_beta   90.00
_cell.angle_gamma   90.00
#
_symmetry.space_group_name_H-M   'P 1'
#
loop_
_entity.id
_entity.type
_entity.pdbx_description
1 polymer ?
#
loop_
_entity_poly.entity_id
_entity_poly.type
_entity_poly.pdbx_seq_one_letter_code
_entity_poly.pdbx_strand_id
1 'polypeptide(L)'
;ARGALAGRHAGGGVHIEPRYRQFPELTRAQAVRSELLSGLMWFWILWHMWHSSDMVLGHFPYPDPAAWTDEELGIPPDDAE
;
A
#
# COMPACT_ATOMS: atom_id res chain seq x y z
N ALA A 1 -34.84 56.64 -8.48
CA ALA A 1 -34.96 55.17 -8.30
C ALA A 1 -33.59 54.54 -8.56
N ARG A 2 -32.91 54.02 -7.53
CA ARG A 2 -31.62 53.33 -7.67
C ARG A 2 -31.91 51.86 -7.98
N GLY A 3 -31.79 51.46 -9.25
CA GLY A 3 -31.86 50.07 -9.65
C GLY A 3 -30.57 49.36 -9.20
N ALA A 4 -30.66 48.63 -8.09
CA ALA A 4 -29.60 47.72 -7.68
C ALA A 4 -29.60 46.53 -8.64
N LEU A 5 -28.72 46.58 -9.64
CA LEU A 5 -28.40 45.42 -10.45
C LEU A 5 -27.62 44.45 -9.56
N ALA A 6 -28.32 43.43 -9.05
CA ALA A 6 -27.72 42.30 -8.39
C ALA A 6 -26.75 41.61 -9.38
N GLY A 7 -25.45 41.90 -9.22
CA GLY A 7 -24.38 41.22 -9.92
C GLY A 7 -24.39 39.75 -9.53
N ARG A 8 -24.60 38.87 -10.51
CA ARG A 8 -24.58 37.42 -10.31
C ARG A 8 -23.12 37.03 -10.10
N HIS A 9 -22.77 36.53 -8.91
CA HIS A 9 -21.43 36.01 -8.63
C HIS A 9 -21.22 34.70 -9.40
N ALA A 10 -20.80 34.79 -10.66
CA ALA A 10 -20.47 33.64 -11.49
C ALA A 10 -19.07 33.12 -11.12
N GLY A 11 -19.01 31.97 -10.43
CA GLY A 11 -17.97 30.95 -10.61
C GLY A 11 -16.50 31.25 -10.27
N GLY A 12 -16.13 32.40 -9.72
CA GLY A 12 -14.71 32.78 -9.57
C GLY A 12 -13.98 32.31 -8.31
N GLY A 13 -14.66 31.76 -7.29
CA GLY A 13 -14.11 31.67 -5.93
C GLY A 13 -13.65 30.30 -5.42
N VAL A 14 -13.76 29.24 -6.23
CA VAL A 14 -13.48 27.86 -5.77
C VAL A 14 -12.13 27.35 -6.27
N HIS A 15 -11.53 28.01 -7.26
CA HIS A 15 -10.29 27.57 -7.91
C HIS A 15 -9.07 28.22 -7.26
N ILE A 16 -7.99 27.44 -7.10
CA ILE A 16 -6.70 27.93 -6.61
C ILE A 16 -6.15 28.93 -7.63
N GLU A 17 -5.81 30.15 -7.19
CA GLU A 17 -5.28 31.18 -8.09
C GLU A 17 -3.89 30.79 -8.62
N PRO A 18 -3.62 30.95 -9.93
CA PRO A 18 -2.32 30.64 -10.50
C PRO A 18 -1.27 31.65 -10.01
N ARG A 19 -0.22 31.17 -9.34
CA ARG A 19 0.95 31.97 -8.93
C ARG A 19 2.15 31.69 -9.85
N TYR A 20 2.87 32.74 -10.27
CA TYR A 20 4.06 32.61 -11.12
C TYR A 20 5.35 32.61 -10.28
N ARG A 21 6.24 31.64 -10.55
CA ARG A 21 7.55 31.43 -9.87
C ARG A 21 7.48 31.36 -8.33
N GLN A 22 6.33 31.00 -7.79
CA GLN A 22 6.10 30.87 -6.34
C GLN A 22 5.42 29.53 -6.07
N PHE A 23 5.54 29.05 -4.82
CA PHE A 23 4.88 27.81 -4.41
C PHE A 23 3.35 27.97 -4.53
N PRO A 24 2.63 27.01 -5.14
CA PRO A 24 1.18 27.10 -5.30
C PRO A 24 0.47 27.00 -3.96
N GLU A 25 -0.72 27.59 -3.86
CA GLU A 25 -1.51 27.46 -2.63
C GLU A 25 -2.10 26.05 -2.53
N LEU A 26 -1.71 25.33 -1.49
CA LEU A 26 -2.31 24.04 -1.18
C LEU A 26 -3.50 24.24 -0.25
N THR A 27 -4.63 23.64 -0.59
CA THR A 27 -5.76 23.59 0.35
C THR A 27 -5.41 22.67 1.51
N ARG A 28 -5.68 23.08 2.75
CA ARG A 28 -5.42 22.22 3.92
C ARG A 28 -6.12 20.86 3.82
N ALA A 29 -7.30 20.83 3.19
CA ALA A 29 -8.03 19.59 2.96
C ALA A 29 -7.27 18.62 2.02
N GLN A 30 -6.57 19.12 1.00
CA GLN A 30 -5.73 18.27 0.14
C GLN A 30 -4.55 17.68 0.90
N ALA A 31 -3.83 18.48 1.69
CA ALA A 31 -2.70 18.01 2.48
C ALA A 31 -3.12 16.90 3.47
N VAL A 32 -4.18 17.13 4.24
CA VAL A 32 -4.71 16.13 5.19
C VAL A 32 -5.18 14.86 4.48
N ARG A 33 -5.85 14.98 3.33
CA ARG A 33 -6.27 13.80 2.56
C ARG A 33 -5.08 13.01 2.00
N SER A 34 -4.03 13.69 1.52
CA SER A 34 -2.82 13.01 1.05
C SER A 34 -2.08 12.29 2.18
N GLU A 35 -2.01 12.91 3.35
CA GLU A 35 -1.37 12.30 4.52
C GLU A 35 -2.18 11.08 5.01
N LEU A 36 -3.51 11.17 5.04
CA LEU A 36 -4.38 10.05 5.40
C LEU A 36 -4.24 8.87 4.44
N LEU A 37 -4.17 9.13 3.12
CA LEU A 37 -3.98 8.08 2.12
C LEU A 37 -2.58 7.43 2.24
N SER A 38 -1.54 8.24 2.43
CA SER A 38 -0.18 7.74 2.65
C SER A 38 -0.09 6.92 3.96
N GLY A 39 -0.72 7.40 5.03
CA GLY A 39 -0.80 6.67 6.30
C GLY A 39 -1.57 5.37 6.18
N LEU A 40 -2.71 5.37 5.47
CA LEU A 40 -3.50 4.17 5.21
C LEU A 40 -2.73 3.13 4.39
N MET A 41 -1.98 3.56 3.38
CA MET A 41 -1.12 2.68 2.59
C MET A 41 -0.08 1.97 3.46
N TRP A 42 0.67 2.72 4.27
CA TRP A 42 1.69 2.13 5.15
C TRP A 42 1.09 1.31 6.28
N PHE A 43 -0.02 1.76 6.87
CA PHE A 43 -0.79 0.98 7.83
C PHE A 43 -1.20 -0.35 7.22
N TRP A 44 -1.74 -0.34 5.99
CA TRP A 44 -2.16 -1.56 5.31
C TRP A 44 -1.01 -2.52 5.06
N ILE A 45 0.15 -2.03 4.62
CA ILE A 45 1.34 -2.87 4.41
C ILE A 45 1.78 -3.54 5.72
N LEU A 46 1.89 -2.78 6.80
CA LEU A 46 2.33 -3.31 8.10
C LEU A 46 1.29 -4.25 8.72
N TRP A 47 0.01 -3.88 8.63
CA TRP A 47 -1.10 -4.71 9.08
C TRP A 47 -1.14 -6.04 8.32
N HIS A 48 -1.02 -5.99 6.99
CA HIS A 48 -1.03 -7.17 6.14
C HIS A 48 0.21 -8.05 6.36
N MET A 49 1.39 -7.44 6.55
CA MET A 49 2.61 -8.16 6.92
C MET A 49 2.47 -8.90 8.25
N TRP A 50 1.77 -8.32 9.23
CA TRP A 50 1.51 -8.98 10.52
C TRP A 50 0.45 -10.10 10.42
N HIS A 51 -0.63 -9.87 9.68
CA HIS A 51 -1.75 -10.81 9.56
C HIS A 51 -1.55 -11.91 8.51
N SER A 52 -0.67 -11.72 7.52
CA SER A 52 -0.49 -12.63 6.38
C SER A 52 1.00 -12.92 6.14
N SER A 53 1.73 -13.22 7.22
CA SER A 53 3.14 -13.61 7.19
C SER A 53 3.43 -14.90 6.39
N ASP A 54 2.39 -15.72 6.19
CA ASP A 54 2.43 -17.00 5.49
C ASP A 54 2.77 -16.89 3.99
N MET A 55 2.44 -15.77 3.34
CA MET A 55 2.79 -15.55 1.93
C MET A 55 4.27 -15.20 1.72
N VAL A 56 4.99 -14.77 2.76
CA VAL A 56 6.39 -14.34 2.67
C VAL A 56 7.34 -15.39 3.25
N LEU A 57 6.93 -16.11 4.30
CA LEU A 57 7.79 -17.09 4.98
C LEU A 57 7.65 -18.53 4.46
N GLY A 58 6.74 -18.76 3.51
CA GLY A 58 6.48 -20.07 2.93
C GLY A 58 5.49 -20.87 3.77
N HIS A 59 4.46 -21.40 3.10
CA HIS A 59 3.35 -22.09 3.76
C HIS A 59 3.74 -23.46 4.35
N PHE A 60 4.85 -24.02 3.87
CA PHE A 60 5.35 -25.32 4.29
C PHE A 60 6.84 -25.21 4.63
N PRO A 61 7.28 -25.85 5.73
CA PRO A 61 8.71 -25.97 6.01
C PRO A 61 9.38 -26.76 4.88
N TYR A 62 10.51 -26.27 4.40
CA TYR A 62 11.28 -26.98 3.39
C TYR A 62 11.80 -28.31 3.99
N PRO A 63 11.45 -29.47 3.44
CA PRO A 63 11.90 -30.75 3.98
C PRO A 63 13.41 -30.89 3.79
N ASP A 64 14.10 -31.38 4.81
CA ASP A 64 15.52 -31.73 4.71
C ASP A 64 15.66 -33.04 3.92
N PRO A 65 16.28 -33.04 2.72
CA PRO A 65 16.44 -34.24 1.90
C PRO A 65 17.27 -35.34 2.59
N ALA A 66 18.14 -34.97 3.54
CA ALA A 66 18.98 -35.91 4.27
C ALA A 66 18.25 -36.65 5.41
N ALA A 67 17.01 -36.23 5.74
CA ALA A 67 16.18 -36.89 6.75
C ALA A 67 15.32 -38.02 6.16
N TRP A 68 15.29 -38.18 4.84
CA TRP A 68 14.62 -39.29 4.18
C TRP A 68 15.39 -40.58 4.42
N THR A 69 14.69 -41.62 4.85
CA THR A 69 15.32 -42.92 5.12
C THR A 69 15.58 -43.66 3.82
N ASP A 70 16.66 -44.44 3.78
CA ASP A 70 17.03 -45.25 2.62
C ASP A 70 15.92 -46.26 2.23
N GLU A 71 15.07 -46.66 3.19
CA GLU A 71 13.86 -47.48 2.98
C GLU A 71 12.76 -46.75 2.18
N GLU A 72 12.55 -45.46 2.45
CA GLU A 72 11.60 -44.62 1.68
C GLU A 72 12.16 -44.25 0.30
N LEU A 73 13.48 -44.13 0.19
CA LEU A 73 14.18 -43.80 -1.06
C LEU A 73 14.47 -45.04 -1.94
N GLY A 74 14.18 -46.24 -1.43
CA GLY A 74 14.39 -47.51 -2.14
C GLY A 74 15.86 -47.82 -2.42
N ILE A 75 16.77 -47.29 -1.60
CA ILE A 75 18.20 -47.56 -1.69
C ILE A 75 18.46 -48.88 -0.96
N PRO A 76 18.79 -49.97 -1.68
CA PRO A 76 19.07 -51.24 -1.04
C PRO A 76 20.31 -51.12 -0.14
N PRO A 77 20.32 -51.73 1.06
CA PRO A 77 21.52 -51.79 1.88
C PRO A 77 22.59 -52.63 1.16
N ASP A 78 23.81 -52.13 1.11
CA ASP A 78 24.96 -52.81 0.49
C ASP A 78 25.29 -54.17 1.14
N ASP A 79 24.69 -54.49 2.29
CA ASP A 79 24.87 -55.72 3.06
C ASP A 79 23.99 -56.90 2.57
N ALA A 80 23.20 -56.71 1.52
CA ALA A 80 22.35 -57.75 0.92
C ALA A 80 23.05 -58.53 -0.22
N GLU A 81 24.22 -59.12 0.08
CA GLU A 81 24.92 -60.11 -0.78
C GLU A 81 24.82 -61.53 -0.20
#